data_AF-A0A6P5EX03-F1
#
_entry.id   AF-A0A6P5EX03-F1
#
_cell.length_a   1.000
_cell.length_b   1.000
_cell.length_c   1.000
_cell.angle_alpha   90.00
_cell.angle_beta   90.00
_cell.angle_gamma   90.00
#
_symmetry.space_group_name_H-M   'P 1'
#
loop_
_entity.id
_entity.type
_entity.pdbx_description
1 polymer ?
#
loop_
_entity_poly.entity_id
_entity_poly.type
_entity_poly.pdbx_seq_one_letter_code
_entity_poly.pdbx_strand_id
1 'polypeptide(L)'
;MVAPDVTEKEEAEAMIGPGPAAPRSRPKRPLQFEHAFLDALPCAHMYEKSYMHRDVVTHVAVSATDFFITGSIDGHLKFWKKKAVGIEFAKHFKSHLGPIEGLAVSTIMSFILT
;
A
#
# COMPACT_ATOMS: atom_id res chain seq x y z
N MET A 1 -22.80 9.34 -51.77
CA MET A 1 -23.92 9.86 -50.96
C MET A 1 -23.41 9.97 -49.53
N VAL A 2 -23.30 11.21 -49.03
CA VAL A 2 -23.51 11.71 -47.65
C VAL A 2 -22.91 10.89 -46.48
N ALA A 3 -22.22 11.41 -45.47
CA ALA A 3 -21.43 12.58 -45.06
C ALA A 3 -20.90 12.19 -43.64
N PRO A 4 -19.81 12.78 -43.11
CA PRO A 4 -19.24 12.40 -41.81
C PRO A 4 -20.08 12.95 -40.64
N ASP A 5 -20.25 12.16 -39.58
CA ASP A 5 -20.95 12.59 -38.36
C ASP A 5 -20.05 13.47 -37.47
N VAL A 6 -20.67 14.51 -36.94
CA VAL A 6 -20.06 15.78 -36.58
C VAL A 6 -19.79 15.81 -35.08
N THR A 7 -18.64 16.34 -34.70
CA THR A 7 -18.25 16.65 -33.33
C THR A 7 -19.28 17.54 -32.62
N GLU A 8 -19.91 17.03 -31.57
CA GLU A 8 -20.63 17.85 -30.58
C GLU A 8 -19.74 18.09 -29.36
N LYS A 9 -19.21 19.31 -29.27
CA LYS A 9 -18.66 19.88 -28.05
C LYS A 9 -19.83 20.48 -27.28
N GLU A 10 -20.31 19.79 -26.24
CA GLU A 10 -21.21 20.43 -25.29
C GLU A 10 -20.44 21.42 -24.41
N GLU A 11 -20.93 22.65 -24.44
CA GLU A 11 -20.44 23.81 -23.73
C GLU A 11 -20.59 23.60 -22.22
N ALA A 12 -19.46 23.63 -21.51
CA ALA A 12 -19.46 23.71 -20.06
C ALA A 12 -19.95 25.12 -19.66
N GLU A 13 -21.23 25.22 -19.30
CA GLU A 13 -21.77 26.41 -18.66
C GLU A 13 -20.92 26.76 -17.43
N ALA A 14 -20.49 28.02 -17.40
CA ALA A 14 -19.62 28.58 -16.39
C ALA A 14 -20.33 28.71 -15.04
N MET A 15 -20.23 27.69 -14.20
CA MET A 15 -20.60 27.78 -12.78
C MET A 15 -19.48 28.50 -12.01
N ILE A 16 -19.72 29.79 -11.71
CA ILE A 16 -18.82 30.67 -10.95
C ILE A 16 -19.11 30.51 -9.45
N GLY A 17 -18.17 29.93 -8.69
CA GLY A 17 -18.20 29.90 -7.22
C GLY A 17 -16.96 29.21 -6.63
N PRO A 18 -16.48 29.59 -5.42
CA PRO A 18 -15.26 29.03 -4.83
C PRO A 18 -15.55 27.64 -4.23
N GLY A 19 -15.59 26.62 -5.08
CA GLY A 19 -15.56 25.22 -4.64
C GLY A 19 -14.14 24.79 -4.24
N PRO A 20 -13.98 23.79 -3.35
CA PRO A 20 -12.67 23.26 -2.98
C PRO A 20 -11.94 22.81 -4.25
N ALA A 21 -10.71 23.30 -4.43
CA ALA A 21 -9.90 23.02 -5.60
C ALA A 21 -9.81 21.50 -5.81
N ALA A 22 -10.34 21.02 -6.93
CA ALA A 22 -10.19 19.63 -7.34
C ALA A 22 -8.70 19.25 -7.24
N PRO A 23 -8.36 18.06 -6.69
CA PRO A 23 -6.98 17.65 -6.50
C PRO A 23 -6.29 17.70 -7.86
N ARG A 24 -5.35 18.64 -8.02
CA ARG A 24 -4.58 18.79 -9.25
C ARG A 24 -3.88 17.46 -9.48
N SER A 25 -4.35 16.69 -10.46
CA SER A 25 -3.67 15.51 -10.96
C SER A 25 -2.27 15.96 -11.37
N ARG A 26 -1.29 15.72 -10.49
CA ARG A 26 0.11 15.98 -10.83
C ARG A 26 0.43 15.01 -11.97
N PRO A 27 0.90 15.49 -13.12
CA PRO A 27 1.32 14.59 -14.18
C PRO A 27 2.38 13.66 -13.59
N LYS A 28 2.05 12.36 -13.54
CA LYS A 28 2.97 11.34 -13.03
C LYS A 28 4.19 11.40 -13.93
N ARG A 29 5.35 11.72 -13.35
CA ARG A 29 6.61 11.71 -14.09
C ARG A 29 6.77 10.32 -14.71
N PRO A 30 6.99 10.20 -16.03
CA PRO A 30 7.13 8.90 -16.65
C PRO A 30 8.34 8.19 -16.04
N LEU A 31 8.13 7.05 -15.39
CA LEU A 31 9.20 6.19 -14.91
C LEU A 31 9.85 5.55 -16.14
N GLN A 32 11.11 5.89 -16.41
CA GLN A 32 11.79 5.49 -17.64
C GLN A 32 11.96 3.97 -17.82
N PHE A 33 11.77 3.20 -16.74
CA PHE A 33 11.90 1.74 -16.73
C PHE A 33 10.70 1.06 -16.09
N GLU A 34 9.49 1.62 -16.27
CA GLU A 34 8.26 1.07 -15.69
C GLU A 34 8.11 -0.43 -15.94
N HIS A 35 8.33 -0.90 -17.18
CA HIS A 35 8.31 -2.33 -17.49
C HIS A 35 9.34 -3.15 -16.71
N ALA A 36 10.60 -2.72 -16.63
CA ALA A 36 11.62 -3.44 -15.88
C ALA A 36 11.33 -3.45 -14.36
N PHE A 37 10.71 -2.39 -13.82
CA PHE A 37 10.25 -2.36 -12.43
C PHE A 37 9.06 -3.29 -12.20
N LEU A 38 8.11 -3.36 -13.14
CA LEU A 38 6.97 -4.27 -13.10
C LEU A 38 7.41 -5.74 -13.26
N ASP A 39 8.42 -6.00 -14.09
CA ASP A 39 9.01 -7.34 -14.26
C ASP A 39 9.84 -7.76 -13.05
N ALA A 40 10.44 -6.79 -12.35
CA ALA A 40 11.12 -6.99 -11.07
C ALA A 40 10.17 -7.01 -9.87
N LEU A 41 8.90 -6.62 -10.04
CA LEU A 41 7.90 -6.91 -9.02
C LEU A 41 7.85 -8.44 -8.91
N PRO A 42 7.92 -8.99 -7.70
CA PRO A 42 7.92 -10.43 -7.53
C PRO A 42 6.63 -11.02 -8.10
N CYS A 43 6.64 -11.43 -9.36
CA CYS A 43 5.53 -12.06 -10.06
C CYS A 43 5.52 -13.56 -9.71
N ALA A 44 5.51 -13.87 -8.42
CA ALA A 44 5.57 -15.24 -7.97
C ALA A 44 4.18 -15.88 -8.09
N HIS A 45 4.12 -17.05 -8.74
CA HIS A 45 3.04 -18.04 -8.56
C HIS A 45 2.81 -18.46 -7.09
N MET A 46 3.63 -17.98 -6.16
CA MET A 46 3.58 -18.24 -4.71
C MET A 46 3.20 -16.99 -3.90
N TYR A 47 2.34 -16.11 -4.42
CA TYR A 47 1.60 -15.21 -3.53
C TYR A 47 0.60 -16.04 -2.72
N GLU A 48 1.08 -16.62 -1.63
CA GLU A 48 0.23 -17.21 -0.62
C GLU A 48 -0.42 -16.07 0.16
N LYS A 49 -1.72 -15.85 -0.07
CA LYS A 49 -2.48 -14.89 0.73
C LYS A 49 -2.65 -15.47 2.13
N SER A 50 -1.78 -15.08 3.05
CA SER A 50 -1.93 -15.44 4.45
C SER A 50 -3.10 -14.64 5.05
N TYR A 51 -4.22 -15.32 5.31
CA TYR A 51 -5.40 -14.76 6.00
C TYR A 51 -5.19 -14.60 7.51
N MET A 52 -3.97 -14.27 7.92
CA MET A 52 -3.63 -14.23 9.34
C MET A 52 -4.16 -12.98 10.00
N HIS A 53 -4.12 -11.82 9.34
CA HIS A 53 -4.81 -10.63 9.83
C HIS A 53 -6.30 -10.76 9.58
N ARG A 54 -7.10 -10.37 10.58
CA ARG A 54 -8.57 -10.37 10.47
C ARG A 54 -9.08 -9.20 9.63
N ASP A 55 -8.27 -8.16 9.52
CA ASP A 55 -8.60 -6.93 8.80
C ASP A 55 -7.42 -6.48 7.92
N VAL A 56 -7.57 -5.34 7.27
CA VAL A 56 -6.62 -4.80 6.30
C VAL A 56 -5.30 -4.45 6.97
N VAL A 57 -4.21 -5.00 6.43
CA VAL A 57 -2.84 -4.63 6.80
C VAL A 57 -2.53 -3.25 6.25
N THR A 58 -2.24 -2.31 7.14
CA THR A 58 -1.95 -0.90 6.81
C THR A 58 -0.45 -0.61 6.86
N HIS A 59 0.29 -1.28 7.75
CA HIS A 59 1.69 -1.00 8.01
C HIS A 59 2.53 -2.28 7.94
N VAL A 60 3.73 -2.17 7.38
CA VAL A 60 4.72 -3.25 7.35
C VAL A 60 6.08 -2.66 7.68
N ALA A 61 6.81 -3.33 8.57
CA ALA A 61 8.18 -2.96 8.89
C ALA A 61 9.06 -4.21 8.93
N VAL A 62 10.23 -4.12 8.31
CA VAL A 62 11.17 -5.23 8.20
C VAL A 62 12.41 -4.88 9.02
N SER A 63 12.79 -5.78 9.93
CA SER A 63 14.06 -5.66 10.63
C SER A 63 15.19 -6.27 9.80
N ALA A 64 16.42 -5.80 10.04
CA ALA A 64 17.63 -6.46 9.54
C ALA A 64 17.82 -7.84 10.19
N THR A 65 17.37 -7.99 11.43
CA THR A 65 17.23 -9.30 12.09
C THR A 65 16.13 -10.11 11.40
N ASP A 66 16.10 -11.44 11.58
CA ASP A 66 15.21 -12.37 10.88
C ASP A 66 13.71 -12.19 11.17
N PHE A 67 13.23 -10.99 11.46
CA PHE A 67 11.85 -10.68 11.73
C PHE A 67 11.31 -9.60 10.81
N PHE A 68 10.01 -9.70 10.52
CA PHE A 68 9.22 -8.60 10.00
C PHE A 68 7.90 -8.52 10.75
N ILE A 69 7.35 -7.33 10.78
CA ILE A 69 6.15 -6.98 11.53
C ILE A 69 5.13 -6.43 10.54
N THR A 70 3.89 -6.81 10.76
CA THR A 70 2.74 -6.31 9.99
C THR A 70 1.71 -5.79 10.97
N GLY A 71 1.21 -4.58 10.73
CA GLY A 71 0.17 -3.93 11.51
C GLY A 71 -1.12 -3.81 10.70
N SER A 72 -2.23 -4.14 11.34
CA SER A 72 -3.58 -4.06 10.78
C SER A 72 -4.33 -2.84 11.33
N ILE A 73 -5.37 -2.41 10.60
CA ILE A 73 -6.22 -1.26 10.96
C ILE A 73 -6.98 -1.44 12.28
N ASP A 74 -7.12 -2.67 12.74
CA ASP A 74 -7.71 -3.04 14.03
C ASP A 74 -6.78 -2.82 15.24
N GLY A 75 -5.54 -2.36 15.02
CA GLY A 75 -4.55 -2.13 16.07
C GLY A 75 -3.76 -3.39 16.44
N HIS A 76 -3.84 -4.44 15.62
CA HIS A 76 -3.13 -5.69 15.86
C HIS A 76 -1.82 -5.77 15.06
N LEU A 77 -0.74 -6.08 15.78
CA LEU A 77 0.56 -6.42 15.23
C LEU A 77 0.73 -7.94 15.17
N LYS A 78 1.31 -8.41 14.07
CA LYS A 78 1.80 -9.78 13.94
C LYS A 78 3.28 -9.76 13.63
N PHE A 79 3.99 -10.59 14.36
CA PHE A 79 5.42 -10.83 14.23
C PHE A 79 5.62 -12.10 13.44
N TRP A 80 6.53 -12.03 12.48
CA TRP A 80 6.84 -13.10 11.56
C TRP A 80 8.33 -13.29 11.53
N LYS A 81 8.78 -14.54 11.64
CA LYS A 81 10.18 -14.91 11.55
C LYS A 81 10.49 -15.36 10.12
N LYS A 82 11.45 -14.68 9.48
CA LYS A 82 12.07 -15.09 8.22
C LYS A 82 12.93 -16.32 8.50
N LYS A 83 12.74 -17.37 7.71
CA LYS A 83 13.65 -18.52 7.67
C LYS A 83 14.37 -18.55 6.33
N ALA A 84 15.38 -19.41 6.21
CA ALA A 84 16.06 -19.65 4.93
C ALA A 84 15.06 -20.03 3.82
N VAL A 85 13.98 -20.72 4.19
CA VAL A 85 12.85 -21.03 3.31
C VAL A 85 11.56 -20.70 4.06
N GLY A 86 10.81 -19.72 3.55
CA GLY A 86 9.49 -19.34 4.06
C GLY A 86 9.49 -18.38 5.26
N ILE A 87 8.28 -18.18 5.79
CA ILE A 87 8.00 -17.29 6.91
C ILE A 87 7.19 -18.04 7.97
N GLU A 88 7.49 -17.80 9.25
CA GLU A 88 6.77 -18.43 10.36
C GLU A 88 6.11 -17.39 11.24
N PHE A 89 4.87 -17.67 11.64
CA PHE A 89 4.18 -16.84 12.62
C PHE A 89 4.84 -16.99 14.00
N ALA A 90 5.34 -15.88 14.53
CA ALA A 90 5.99 -15.87 15.83
C ALA A 90 5.02 -15.47 16.94
N LYS A 91 4.34 -14.33 16.78
CA LYS A 91 3.49 -13.78 17.85
C LYS A 91 2.43 -12.83 17.31
N HIS A 92 1.31 -12.77 18.03
CA HIS A 92 0.28 -11.75 17.88
C HIS A 92 0.29 -10.82 19.08
N PHE A 93 0.17 -9.52 18.83
CA PHE A 93 0.13 -8.49 19.85
C PHE A 93 -0.91 -7.44 19.49
N LYS A 94 -1.75 -7.04 20.45
CA LYS A 94 -2.67 -5.92 20.28
C LYS A 94 -1.98 -4.69 20.85
N SER A 95 -1.50 -3.80 20.00
CA SER A 95 -0.83 -2.57 20.44
C SER A 95 -1.84 -1.47 20.75
N HIS A 96 -2.88 -1.35 19.92
CA HIS A 96 -3.86 -0.27 20.00
C HIS A 96 -5.30 -0.81 20.00
N LEU A 97 -6.26 0.03 20.41
CA LEU A 97 -7.69 -0.24 20.28
C LEU A 97 -8.28 0.24 18.95
N GLY A 98 -7.48 0.95 18.15
CA GLY A 98 -7.83 1.51 16.86
C GLY A 98 -6.66 1.46 15.88
N PRO A 99 -6.72 2.21 14.75
CA PRO A 99 -5.74 2.13 13.70
C PRO A 99 -4.34 2.56 14.18
N ILE A 100 -3.35 1.86 13.67
CA ILE A 100 -1.94 2.22 13.82
C ILE A 100 -1.67 3.40 12.87
N GLU A 101 -1.11 4.50 13.36
CA GLU A 101 -0.79 5.71 12.58
C GLU A 101 0.64 5.68 12.01
N GLY A 102 1.54 4.91 12.63
CA GLY A 102 2.90 4.74 12.15
C GLY A 102 3.49 3.42 12.64
N LEU A 103 4.54 2.93 11.97
CA LEU A 103 5.26 1.75 12.43
C LEU A 103 6.75 1.95 12.17
N ALA A 104 7.54 2.03 13.23
CA ALA A 104 9.00 2.13 13.15
C ALA A 104 9.66 1.01 13.94
N VAL A 105 10.71 0.41 13.39
CA VAL A 105 11.44 -0.72 13.99
C VAL A 105 12.90 -0.35 14.11
N SER A 106 13.48 -0.55 15.30
CA SER A 106 14.92 -0.37 15.50
C SER A 106 15.73 -1.47 14.82
N THR A 107 17.01 -1.21 14.49
CA THR A 107 17.88 -2.15 13.76
C THR A 107 17.96 -3.54 14.40
N ILE A 108 17.93 -3.59 15.73
CA ILE A 108 18.00 -4.80 16.55
C ILE A 108 16.62 -5.29 17.04
N MET A 109 15.53 -4.67 16.57
CA MET A 109 14.15 -4.97 16.99
C MET A 109 13.94 -4.93 18.53
N SER A 110 14.68 -4.07 19.21
CA SER A 110 14.51 -3.85 20.67
C SER A 110 13.34 -2.92 20.99
N PHE A 111 13.02 -1.99 20.08
CA PHE A 111 11.96 -1.02 20.24
C PHE A 111 11.14 -0.91 18.95
N ILE A 112 9.83 -0.80 19.13
CA ILE A 112 8.85 -0.59 18.07
C ILE A 112 8.02 0.61 18.48
N LEU A 113 7.92 1.60 17.59
CA LEU A 113 7.03 2.75 17.77
C LEU A 113 5.81 2.54 16.87
N THR A 114 4.61 2.63 17.45
CA THR A 114 3.33 2.49 16.76
C THR A 114 2.35 3.56 17.10
#